data_AF-A0A2E2RT22-F1
#
_entry.id   AF-A0A2E2RT22-F1
#
_cell.length_a   1.000
_cell.length_b   1.000
_cell.length_c   1.000
_cell.angle_alpha   90.00
_cell.angle_beta   90.00
_cell.angle_gamma   90.00
#
_symmetry.space_group_name_H-M   'P 1'
#
loop_
_entity.id
_entity.type
_entity.pdbx_description
1 polymer ?
#
loop_
_entity_poly.entity_id
_entity_poly.type
_entity_poly.pdbx_seq_one_letter_code
_entity_poly.pdbx_strand_id
1 'polypeptide(L)'
;MGDAFASKVVRKARLSGKHEYFIPNVEKLFVGDVILTRNKKNGVAASNIVEDYQKEIRKFASEHAYWCHAMVYVGHLHVVESVKKRFFDGLKFRNGSKISDLVDFTESHELLICRSKQLKSKFWDLRHKIGRYALADATILKRKYGTTRVLNELFAKNYRKEKLTEEVICSEYALEILARGGECMVEEYEKIGTEPDYCFFPADFSASEEFEKIPLPKMKLVGF
;
A
#
# COMPACT_ATOMS: atom_id res chain seq x y z
N MET A 1 -19.10 36.12 2.55
CA MET A 1 -20.11 35.33 1.81
C MET A 1 -19.45 34.77 0.57
N GLY A 2 -19.46 33.45 0.43
CA GLY A 2 -18.76 32.70 -0.60
C GLY A 2 -18.67 31.23 -0.19
N ASP A 3 -19.84 30.63 0.06
CA ASP A 3 -20.00 29.21 0.28
C ASP A 3 -19.46 28.42 -0.92
N ALA A 4 -18.46 27.59 -0.67
CA ALA A 4 -18.19 26.39 -1.45
C ALA A 4 -17.33 25.42 -0.62
N PHE A 5 -17.88 24.98 0.52
CA PHE A 5 -17.50 23.71 1.16
C PHE A 5 -17.96 22.53 0.25
N ALA A 6 -17.45 22.50 -0.98
CA ALA A 6 -17.50 21.33 -1.84
C ALA A 6 -16.42 20.37 -1.34
N SER A 7 -16.67 19.17 -0.82
CA SER A 7 -17.82 18.28 -0.92
C SER A 7 -17.87 17.44 0.37
N LYS A 8 -18.98 17.51 1.12
CA LYS A 8 -19.21 16.61 2.28
C LYS A 8 -19.58 15.23 1.76
N VAL A 9 -18.60 14.42 1.37
CA VAL A 9 -18.85 12.99 1.10
C VAL A 9 -18.60 12.23 2.41
N VAL A 10 -19.67 12.04 3.18
CA VAL A 10 -19.70 11.04 4.25
C VAL A 10 -19.89 9.68 3.58
N ARG A 11 -18.91 8.78 3.68
CA ARG A 11 -19.06 7.41 3.16
C ARG A 11 -18.90 6.42 4.28
N LYS A 12 -19.84 5.45 4.32
CA LYS A 12 -19.71 4.24 5.11
C LYS A 12 -18.76 3.30 4.37
N ALA A 13 -17.57 3.06 4.91
CA ALA A 13 -16.82 1.85 4.56
C ALA A 13 -17.53 0.67 5.23
N ARG A 14 -17.84 -0.39 4.48
CA ARG A 14 -18.56 -1.56 5.01
C ARG A 14 -17.81 -2.85 4.67
N LEU A 15 -16.97 -3.28 5.62
CA LEU A 15 -16.88 -4.69 6.00
C LEU A 15 -17.42 -4.93 7.43
N SER A 16 -17.25 -3.98 8.37
CA SER A 16 -17.64 -4.15 9.79
C SER A 16 -18.92 -3.41 10.23
N GLY A 17 -19.38 -2.39 9.50
CA GLY A 17 -20.65 -1.71 9.74
C GLY A 17 -20.77 -0.85 11.02
N LYS A 18 -19.67 -0.62 11.75
CA LYS A 18 -19.73 0.02 13.08
C LYS A 18 -19.47 1.53 13.13
N HIS A 19 -18.89 2.14 12.09
CA HIS A 19 -18.36 3.50 12.17
C HIS A 19 -18.64 4.35 10.93
N GLU A 20 -18.89 5.64 11.13
CA GLU A 20 -19.04 6.65 10.06
C GLU A 20 -17.78 7.51 9.97
N TYR A 21 -17.21 7.63 8.77
CA TYR A 21 -15.99 8.41 8.52
C TYR A 21 -16.25 9.57 7.56
N PHE A 22 -15.64 10.71 7.88
CA PHE A 22 -15.49 11.85 7.01
C PHE A 22 -14.18 11.69 6.26
N ILE A 23 -14.29 11.60 4.94
CA ILE A 23 -13.15 11.32 4.09
C ILE A 23 -13.03 12.46 3.08
N PRO A 24 -12.13 13.41 3.30
CA PRO A 24 -11.90 14.46 2.33
C PRO A 24 -11.32 13.87 1.04
N ASN A 25 -11.83 14.31 -0.11
CA ASN A 25 -11.31 13.97 -1.43
C ASN A 25 -11.38 12.48 -1.82
N VAL A 26 -12.39 11.69 -1.40
CA VAL A 26 -12.57 10.29 -1.85
C VAL A 26 -12.59 10.17 -3.37
N GLU A 27 -13.15 11.16 -4.05
CA GLU A 27 -13.21 11.25 -5.51
C GLU A 27 -11.84 11.25 -6.18
N LYS A 28 -10.78 11.54 -5.42
CA LYS A 28 -9.39 11.44 -5.90
C LYS A 28 -8.84 10.02 -5.86
N LEU A 29 -9.54 9.02 -5.33
CA LEU A 29 -9.07 7.62 -5.30
C LEU A 29 -9.57 6.83 -6.51
N PHE A 30 -8.65 6.12 -7.17
CA PHE A 30 -8.93 5.22 -8.27
C PHE A 30 -8.38 3.83 -8.00
N VAL A 31 -9.12 2.81 -8.43
CA VAL A 31 -8.65 1.42 -8.33
C VAL A 31 -7.30 1.30 -9.01
N GLY A 32 -6.34 0.70 -8.30
CA GLY A 32 -4.94 0.60 -8.72
C GLY A 32 -4.04 1.73 -8.22
N ASP A 33 -4.58 2.72 -7.51
CA ASP A 33 -3.73 3.64 -6.74
C ASP A 33 -2.94 2.86 -5.68
N VAL A 34 -1.63 3.08 -5.65
CA VAL A 34 -0.79 2.59 -4.55
C VAL A 34 -0.84 3.64 -3.44
N ILE A 35 -1.20 3.24 -2.23
CA ILE A 35 -1.23 4.10 -1.06
C ILE A 35 -0.04 3.73 -0.19
N LEU A 36 0.83 4.70 0.06
CA LEU A 36 1.95 4.58 0.99
C LEU A 36 1.52 5.11 2.34
N THR A 37 2.02 4.50 3.40
CA THR A 37 1.78 4.95 4.77
C THR A 37 3.09 5.20 5.50
N ARG A 38 3.13 6.25 6.32
CA ARG A 38 4.20 6.49 7.29
C ARG A 38 3.64 6.63 8.69
N ASN A 39 4.24 5.95 9.66
CA ASN A 39 3.87 6.06 11.06
C ASN A 39 4.14 7.49 11.56
N LYS A 40 3.15 8.13 12.19
CA LYS A 40 3.37 9.37 12.95
C LYS A 40 2.99 9.15 14.41
N LYS A 41 3.99 9.12 15.30
CA LYS A 41 3.76 9.17 16.74
C LYS A 41 3.94 10.62 17.19
N ASN A 42 2.86 11.25 17.70
CA ASN A 42 2.87 12.65 18.16
C ASN A 42 3.41 13.66 17.13
N GLY A 43 3.13 13.42 15.84
CA GLY A 43 3.63 14.28 14.75
C GLY A 43 5.06 14.00 14.29
N VAL A 44 5.79 13.12 14.97
CA VAL A 44 7.16 12.69 14.61
C VAL A 44 7.10 11.33 13.89
N ALA A 45 7.93 11.16 12.86
CA ALA A 45 8.10 9.86 12.21
C ALA A 45 8.59 8.84 13.24
N ALA A 46 7.82 7.77 13.46
CA ALA A 46 8.25 6.69 14.33
C ALA A 46 9.06 5.70 13.47
N SER A 47 10.38 5.63 13.72
CA SER A 47 11.27 4.73 12.98
C SER A 47 10.71 3.32 13.00
N ASN A 48 10.74 2.69 11.83
CA ASN A 48 10.54 1.28 11.70
C ASN A 48 11.68 0.69 10.89
N ILE A 49 11.86 -0.62 11.03
CA ILE A 49 13.00 -1.33 10.43
C ILE A 49 13.10 -1.16 8.89
N VAL A 50 11.96 -0.90 8.23
CA VAL A 50 11.90 -0.63 6.80
C VAL A 50 12.40 0.78 6.48
N GLU A 51 12.06 1.78 7.29
CA GLU A 51 12.59 3.15 7.19
C GLU A 51 14.09 3.20 7.42
N ASP A 52 14.58 2.54 8.47
CA ASP A 52 16.01 2.52 8.81
C ASP A 52 16.81 1.88 7.66
N TYR A 53 16.33 0.75 7.10
CA TYR A 53 16.96 0.12 5.94
C TYR A 53 16.97 1.00 4.69
N GLN A 54 15.84 1.65 4.38
CA GLN A 54 15.75 2.52 3.20
C GLN A 54 16.72 3.71 3.31
N LYS A 55 16.94 4.25 4.51
CA LYS A 55 17.90 5.34 4.76
C LYS A 55 19.34 4.85 4.77
N GLU A 56 19.63 3.83 5.55
CA GLU A 56 21.01 3.44 5.89
C GLU A 56 21.65 2.54 4.83
N ILE A 57 20.86 1.63 4.24
CA ILE A 57 21.36 0.65 3.28
C ILE A 57 21.11 1.12 1.84
N ARG A 58 19.87 1.49 1.53
CA ARG A 58 19.50 1.93 0.17
C ARG A 58 19.85 3.39 -0.11
N LYS A 59 20.22 4.17 0.91
CA LYS A 59 20.59 5.59 0.80
C LYS A 59 19.52 6.43 0.10
N PHE A 60 18.24 6.08 0.27
CA PHE A 60 17.17 6.93 -0.22
C PHE A 60 17.23 8.29 0.47
N ALA A 61 16.93 9.33 -0.29
CA ALA A 61 16.76 10.66 0.26
C ALA A 61 15.70 10.63 1.38
N SER A 62 15.91 11.44 2.41
CA SER A 62 15.10 11.41 3.63
C SER A 62 13.61 11.58 3.36
N GLU A 63 13.26 12.30 2.30
CA GLU A 63 11.92 12.57 1.81
C GLU A 63 11.18 11.37 1.20
N HIS A 64 11.87 10.24 0.97
CA HIS A 64 11.29 9.02 0.42
C HIS A 64 11.38 7.86 1.41
N ALA A 65 12.45 7.79 2.19
CA ALA A 65 12.76 6.63 3.02
C ALA A 65 11.81 6.41 4.22
N TYR A 66 10.98 7.40 4.59
CA TYR A 66 10.04 7.28 5.71
C TYR A 66 8.74 6.52 5.37
N TRP A 67 8.53 6.12 4.11
CA TRP A 67 7.38 5.30 3.74
C TRP A 67 7.61 3.87 4.20
N CYS A 68 6.67 3.38 4.98
CA CYS A 68 6.90 2.23 5.86
C CYS A 68 6.04 1.03 5.48
N HIS A 69 5.05 1.25 4.60
CA HIS A 69 4.11 0.24 4.11
C HIS A 69 3.45 0.73 2.81
N ALA A 70 3.03 -0.22 1.95
CA ALA A 70 2.35 0.05 0.69
C ALA A 70 1.12 -0.88 0.54
N MET A 71 0.04 -0.35 -0.02
CA MET A 71 -1.22 -1.07 -0.26
C MET A 71 -1.85 -0.60 -1.56
N VAL A 72 -2.73 -1.40 -2.18
CA VAL A 72 -3.41 -1.03 -3.43
C VAL A 72 -4.88 -0.76 -3.15
N TYR A 73 -5.37 0.40 -3.57
CA TYR A 73 -6.79 0.73 -3.49
C TYR A 73 -7.61 -0.11 -4.46
N VAL A 74 -8.64 -0.78 -3.95
CA VAL A 74 -9.53 -1.67 -4.73
C VAL A 74 -10.98 -1.20 -4.78
N GLY A 75 -11.24 0.03 -4.35
CA GLY A 75 -12.56 0.65 -4.41
C GLY A 75 -13.32 0.58 -3.10
N HIS A 76 -14.38 1.40 -3.01
CA HIS A 76 -15.25 1.47 -1.84
C HIS A 76 -14.52 1.66 -0.49
N LEU A 77 -13.39 2.37 -0.48
CA LEU A 77 -12.57 2.59 0.74
C LEU A 77 -11.87 1.33 1.25
N HIS A 78 -11.70 0.33 0.40
CA HIS A 78 -10.94 -0.87 0.71
C HIS A 78 -9.60 -0.86 -0.01
N VAL A 79 -8.64 -1.49 0.64
CA VAL A 79 -7.30 -1.73 0.11
C VAL A 79 -6.96 -3.21 0.21
N VAL A 80 -6.13 -3.65 -0.72
CA VAL A 80 -5.45 -4.94 -0.64
C VAL A 80 -4.01 -4.68 -0.21
N GLU A 81 -3.55 -5.47 0.76
CA GLU A 81 -2.23 -5.30 1.36
C GLU A 81 -1.66 -6.64 1.83
N SER A 82 -0.34 -6.68 2.02
CA SER A 82 0.34 -7.78 2.71
C SER A 82 0.94 -7.27 4.02
N VAL A 83 0.48 -7.78 5.16
CA VAL A 83 0.89 -7.26 6.48
C VAL A 83 1.55 -8.32 7.35
N LYS A 84 2.64 -7.90 8.02
CA LYS A 84 3.24 -8.67 9.11
C LYS A 84 2.32 -8.59 10.33
N LYS A 85 1.94 -9.76 10.88
CA LYS A 85 1.09 -9.96 12.08
C LYS A 85 0.68 -8.66 12.79
N ARG A 86 -0.56 -8.19 12.55
CA ARG A 86 -1.23 -7.16 13.36
C ARG A 86 -2.41 -7.78 14.11
N PHE A 87 -2.67 -7.28 15.31
CA PHE A 87 -3.93 -7.52 16.01
C PHE A 87 -5.06 -6.82 15.23
N PHE A 88 -6.08 -7.57 14.84
CA PHE A 88 -7.38 -7.03 14.44
C PHE A 88 -8.43 -7.63 15.36
N ASP A 89 -9.24 -6.78 15.99
CA ASP A 89 -10.41 -7.15 16.80
C ASP A 89 -10.21 -8.32 17.76
N GLY A 90 -9.12 -8.28 18.53
CA GLY A 90 -8.90 -9.13 19.71
C GLY A 90 -8.81 -10.65 19.52
N LEU A 91 -9.13 -11.20 18.34
CA LEU A 91 -9.39 -12.65 18.21
C LEU A 91 -8.84 -13.33 16.95
N LYS A 92 -8.27 -12.61 15.97
CA LYS A 92 -7.68 -13.27 14.78
C LYS A 92 -6.34 -12.67 14.33
N PHE A 93 -5.32 -13.51 14.30
CA PHE A 93 -4.03 -13.23 13.66
C PHE A 93 -4.17 -13.47 12.15
N ARG A 94 -3.97 -12.45 11.33
CA ARG A 94 -3.76 -12.66 9.88
C ARG A 94 -2.41 -12.11 9.47
N ASN A 95 -1.60 -12.98 8.87
CA ASN A 95 -0.26 -12.70 8.38
C ASN A 95 -0.27 -12.84 6.86
N GLY A 96 0.12 -11.81 6.14
CA GLY A 96 0.19 -11.79 4.68
C GLY A 96 -0.99 -11.12 3.99
N SER A 97 -1.40 -11.60 2.81
CA SER A 97 -2.34 -10.89 1.95
C SER A 97 -3.77 -10.87 2.48
N LYS A 98 -4.36 -9.68 2.49
CA LYS A 98 -5.74 -9.44 2.97
C LYS A 98 -6.34 -8.18 2.36
N ILE A 99 -7.66 -8.06 2.53
CA ILE A 99 -8.43 -6.84 2.29
C ILE A 99 -8.59 -6.13 3.64
N SER A 100 -8.41 -4.81 3.65
CA SER A 100 -8.58 -3.94 4.82
C SER A 100 -9.42 -2.72 4.48
N ASP A 101 -9.97 -2.12 5.52
CA ASP A 101 -10.58 -0.80 5.44
C ASP A 101 -9.46 0.25 5.43
N LEU A 102 -9.43 1.13 4.41
CA LEU A 102 -8.41 2.19 4.29
C LEU A 102 -8.39 3.11 5.53
N VAL A 103 -9.55 3.28 6.16
CA VAL A 103 -9.75 4.12 7.34
C VAL A 103 -8.92 3.68 8.55
N ASP A 104 -8.57 2.39 8.66
CA ASP A 104 -7.76 1.84 9.77
C ASP A 104 -6.37 2.47 9.88
N PHE A 105 -5.86 3.07 8.80
CA PHE A 105 -4.55 3.70 8.76
C PHE A 105 -4.59 5.21 8.99
N THR A 106 -5.75 5.85 8.79
CA THR A 106 -5.85 7.29 8.53
C THR A 106 -5.73 8.18 9.77
N GLU A 107 -5.97 7.63 10.95
CA GLU A 107 -5.89 8.39 12.20
C GLU A 107 -4.43 8.53 12.69
N SER A 108 -3.66 7.44 12.58
CA SER A 108 -2.32 7.30 13.15
C SER A 108 -1.18 7.42 12.13
N HIS A 109 -1.49 7.42 10.84
CA HIS A 109 -0.50 7.50 9.77
C HIS A 109 -0.76 8.70 8.88
N GLU A 110 0.28 9.12 8.18
CA GLU A 110 0.12 9.94 6.99
C GLU A 110 0.12 9.05 5.75
N LEU A 111 -0.68 9.45 4.77
CA LEU A 111 -0.94 8.68 3.57
C LEU A 111 -0.56 9.48 2.32
N LEU A 112 0.06 8.80 1.38
CA LEU A 112 0.38 9.33 0.06
C LEU A 112 -0.16 8.39 -1.01
N ILE A 113 -0.91 8.92 -1.97
CA ILE A 113 -1.28 8.19 -3.17
C ILE A 113 -0.14 8.32 -4.18
N CYS A 114 0.38 7.19 -4.64
CA CYS A 114 1.23 7.02 -5.79
C CYS A 114 0.38 6.45 -6.93
N ARG A 115 -0.01 7.31 -7.88
CA ARG A 115 -0.79 6.91 -9.05
C ARG A 115 0.12 6.75 -10.26
N SER A 116 0.14 5.56 -10.85
CA SER A 116 0.87 5.35 -12.11
C SER A 116 0.31 6.27 -13.20
N LYS A 117 1.20 6.98 -13.90
CA LYS A 117 0.85 7.82 -15.06
C LYS A 117 0.19 6.99 -16.17
N GLN A 118 0.50 5.70 -16.27
CA GLN A 118 -0.10 4.77 -17.22
C GLN A 118 -1.60 4.51 -16.94
N LEU A 119 -2.03 4.63 -15.69
CA LEU A 119 -3.45 4.50 -15.30
C LEU A 119 -4.28 5.76 -15.59
N LYS A 120 -3.64 6.88 -15.95
CA LYS A 120 -4.34 8.09 -16.40
C LYS A 120 -4.78 8.02 -17.87
N SER A 121 -4.13 7.22 -18.70
CA SER A 121 -4.44 7.17 -20.13
C SER A 121 -5.41 6.03 -20.51
N LYS A 122 -5.63 5.04 -19.64
CA LYS A 122 -6.43 3.83 -19.90
C LYS A 122 -7.42 3.57 -18.75
N PHE A 123 -8.53 4.32 -18.72
CA PHE A 123 -9.19 4.64 -17.45
C PHE A 123 -10.10 3.55 -16.84
N TRP A 124 -10.60 2.59 -17.60
CA TRP A 124 -11.56 1.60 -17.05
C TRP A 124 -11.04 0.16 -17.06
N ASP A 125 -10.59 -0.33 -18.22
CA ASP A 125 -10.27 -1.75 -18.38
C ASP A 125 -9.07 -2.20 -17.54
N LEU A 126 -7.99 -1.41 -17.51
CA LEU A 126 -6.81 -1.74 -16.71
C LEU A 126 -7.13 -1.71 -15.20
N ARG A 127 -7.87 -0.71 -14.74
CA ARG A 127 -8.24 -0.60 -13.33
C ARG A 127 -9.10 -1.77 -12.88
N HIS A 128 -10.00 -2.23 -13.75
CA HIS A 128 -10.82 -3.39 -13.45
C HIS A 128 -10.00 -4.69 -13.43
N LYS A 129 -9.05 -4.87 -14.36
CA LYS A 129 -8.12 -6.00 -14.32
C LYS A 129 -7.27 -6.00 -13.03
N ILE A 130 -6.75 -4.84 -12.63
CA ILE A 130 -6.04 -4.65 -11.35
C ILE A 130 -6.90 -5.06 -10.17
N GLY A 131 -8.12 -4.51 -10.08
CA GLY A 131 -9.04 -4.81 -8.98
C GLY A 131 -9.37 -6.30 -8.92
N ARG A 132 -9.64 -6.93 -10.06
CA ARG A 132 -9.90 -8.38 -10.14
C ARG A 132 -8.72 -9.22 -9.66
N TYR A 133 -7.50 -8.90 -10.13
CA TYR A 133 -6.29 -9.61 -9.72
C TYR A 133 -6.06 -9.48 -8.21
N ALA A 134 -6.09 -8.26 -7.69
CA ALA A 134 -5.85 -7.97 -6.28
C ALA A 134 -6.87 -8.69 -5.37
N LEU A 135 -8.15 -8.64 -5.73
CA LEU A 135 -9.21 -9.31 -4.95
C LEU A 135 -9.09 -10.83 -5.04
N ALA A 136 -8.80 -11.39 -6.23
CA ALA A 136 -8.61 -12.83 -6.38
C ALA A 136 -7.45 -13.34 -5.52
N ASP A 137 -6.30 -12.67 -5.54
CA ASP A 137 -5.16 -13.05 -4.70
C ASP A 137 -5.49 -12.98 -3.20
N ALA A 138 -6.03 -11.85 -2.73
CA ALA A 138 -6.30 -11.62 -1.32
C ALA A 138 -7.39 -12.54 -0.73
N THR A 139 -8.27 -13.07 -1.57
CA THR A 139 -9.39 -13.93 -1.17
C THR A 139 -9.13 -15.41 -1.40
N ILE A 140 -8.45 -15.78 -2.49
CA ILE A 140 -8.21 -17.18 -2.89
C ILE A 140 -6.84 -17.65 -2.42
N LEU A 141 -5.76 -16.95 -2.80
CA LEU A 141 -4.39 -17.40 -2.57
C LEU A 141 -3.94 -17.18 -1.12
N LYS A 142 -4.34 -16.08 -0.49
CA LYS A 142 -4.07 -15.76 0.93
C LYS A 142 -2.60 -16.00 1.33
N ARG A 143 -1.66 -15.47 0.54
CA ARG A 143 -0.22 -15.60 0.73
C ARG A 143 0.21 -15.13 2.12
N LYS A 144 1.29 -15.70 2.65
CA LYS A 144 1.88 -15.30 3.93
C LYS A 144 2.73 -14.04 3.75
N TYR A 145 3.00 -13.33 4.84
CA TYR A 145 3.93 -12.21 4.81
C TYR A 145 5.37 -12.72 4.84
N GLY A 146 6.21 -12.23 3.94
CA GLY A 146 7.63 -12.58 3.83
C GLY A 146 8.49 -11.98 4.95
N THR A 147 8.22 -12.34 6.21
CA THR A 147 8.94 -11.80 7.39
C THR A 147 10.43 -12.14 7.33
N THR A 148 10.74 -13.39 6.98
CA THR A 148 12.10 -13.89 6.84
C THR A 148 12.83 -13.18 5.71
N ARG A 149 12.12 -12.78 4.66
CA ARG A 149 12.68 -12.01 3.55
C ARG A 149 13.05 -10.59 3.97
N VAL A 150 12.15 -9.86 4.63
CA VAL A 150 12.49 -8.53 5.18
C VAL A 150 13.71 -8.62 6.11
N LEU A 151 13.72 -9.61 7.01
CA LEU A 151 14.84 -9.81 7.95
C LEU A 151 16.14 -10.28 7.29
N ASN A 152 16.09 -11.12 6.26
CA ASN A 152 17.29 -11.55 5.55
C ASN A 152 17.88 -10.41 4.72
N GLU A 153 17.06 -9.61 4.04
CA GLU A 153 17.54 -8.39 3.37
C GLU A 153 18.19 -7.40 4.35
N LEU A 154 17.66 -7.33 5.58
CA LEU A 154 18.19 -6.51 6.67
C LEU A 154 19.50 -7.05 7.28
N PHE A 155 19.67 -8.37 7.40
CA PHE A 155 20.70 -8.98 8.26
C PHE A 155 21.60 -10.02 7.59
N ALA A 156 21.29 -10.51 6.38
CA ALA A 156 22.04 -11.58 5.72
C ALA A 156 22.04 -11.47 4.18
N LYS A 157 23.22 -11.22 3.58
CA LYS A 157 23.45 -11.08 2.13
C LYS A 157 23.19 -12.33 1.27
N ASN A 158 22.56 -13.39 1.78
CA ASN A 158 22.46 -14.69 1.10
C ASN A 158 21.07 -15.32 1.25
N TYR A 159 20.05 -14.72 0.64
CA TYR A 159 18.74 -15.37 0.52
C TYR A 159 18.54 -15.98 -0.87
N ARG A 160 18.14 -17.26 -0.93
CA ARG A 160 17.63 -17.88 -2.16
C ARG A 160 16.13 -17.62 -2.26
N LYS A 161 15.71 -16.90 -3.32
CA LYS A 161 14.33 -16.49 -3.65
C LYS A 161 13.42 -17.66 -4.04
N GLU A 162 13.38 -18.74 -3.28
CA GLU A 162 12.79 -20.00 -3.77
C GLU A 162 11.25 -20.02 -3.80
N LYS A 163 10.51 -19.08 -3.18
CA LYS A 163 9.04 -19.05 -3.31
C LYS A 163 8.38 -17.66 -3.24
N LEU A 164 8.48 -16.88 -4.32
CA LEU A 164 7.69 -15.64 -4.53
C LEU A 164 6.16 -15.91 -4.55
N THR A 165 5.75 -17.16 -4.73
CA THR A 165 4.34 -17.58 -4.80
C THR A 165 3.68 -17.75 -3.43
N GLU A 166 4.45 -18.00 -2.37
CA GLU A 166 3.89 -18.30 -1.03
C GLU A 166 4.02 -17.11 -0.05
N GLU A 167 5.05 -16.29 -0.22
CA GLU A 167 5.37 -15.16 0.65
C GLU A 167 5.53 -13.86 -0.13
N VAL A 168 4.97 -12.77 0.38
CA VAL A 168 5.10 -11.46 -0.26
C VAL A 168 5.19 -10.32 0.76
N ILE A 169 6.04 -9.33 0.50
CA ILE A 169 6.13 -8.10 1.30
C ILE A 169 5.20 -7.04 0.69
N CYS A 170 4.85 -6.01 1.46
CA CYS A 170 3.79 -5.07 1.10
C CYS A 170 4.03 -4.32 -0.23
N SER A 171 5.24 -3.80 -0.45
CA SER A 171 5.62 -3.03 -1.64
C SER A 171 5.70 -3.89 -2.89
N GLU A 172 6.28 -5.07 -2.80
CA GLU A 172 6.35 -6.00 -3.92
C GLU A 172 4.98 -6.57 -4.27
N TYR A 173 4.12 -6.78 -3.27
CA TYR A 173 2.75 -7.19 -3.52
C TYR A 173 1.99 -6.11 -4.28
N ALA A 174 2.14 -4.85 -3.88
CA ALA A 174 1.55 -3.73 -4.60
C ALA A 174 2.10 -3.65 -6.04
N LEU A 175 3.41 -3.83 -6.22
CA LEU A 175 4.05 -3.83 -7.54
C LEU A 175 3.56 -4.99 -8.41
N GLU A 176 3.43 -6.19 -7.85
CA GLU A 176 2.89 -7.36 -8.55
C GLU A 176 1.47 -7.11 -9.04
N ILE A 177 0.61 -6.55 -8.20
CA ILE A 177 -0.78 -6.24 -8.56
C ILE A 177 -0.81 -5.27 -9.75
N LEU A 178 0.08 -4.26 -9.77
CA LEU A 178 0.20 -3.34 -10.90
C LEU A 178 0.72 -4.05 -12.16
N ALA A 179 1.75 -4.88 -12.04
CA ALA A 179 2.38 -5.54 -13.18
C ALA A 179 1.51 -6.64 -13.78
N ARG A 180 1.06 -7.59 -12.96
CA ARG A 180 0.25 -8.73 -13.40
C ARG A 180 -1.20 -8.37 -13.66
N GLY A 181 -1.77 -7.51 -12.82
CA GLY A 181 -3.16 -7.08 -12.93
C GLY A 181 -3.35 -5.92 -13.91
N GLY A 182 -2.39 -5.01 -13.99
CA GLY A 182 -2.52 -3.76 -14.75
C GLY A 182 -1.59 -3.61 -15.94
N GLU A 183 -0.65 -4.53 -16.14
CA GLU A 183 0.41 -4.42 -17.15
C GLU A 183 1.24 -3.13 -16.96
N CYS A 184 1.35 -2.65 -15.71
CA CYS A 184 2.09 -1.45 -15.32
C CYS A 184 3.33 -1.82 -14.52
N MET A 185 4.47 -1.16 -14.74
CA MET A 185 5.72 -1.44 -14.01
C MET A 185 6.18 -2.92 -14.14
N VAL A 186 5.94 -3.52 -15.31
CA VAL A 186 6.27 -4.93 -15.56
C VAL A 186 7.77 -5.18 -15.44
N GLU A 187 8.58 -4.29 -15.99
CA GLU A 187 10.05 -4.39 -15.94
C GLU A 187 10.57 -4.36 -14.50
N GLU A 188 10.11 -3.43 -13.66
CA GLU A 188 10.48 -3.39 -12.25
C GLU A 188 10.05 -4.64 -11.49
N TYR A 189 8.88 -5.19 -11.81
CA TYR A 189 8.41 -6.43 -11.19
C TYR A 189 9.26 -7.64 -11.63
N GLU A 190 9.66 -7.71 -12.90
CA GLU A 190 10.50 -8.79 -13.40
C GLU A 190 11.89 -8.82 -12.73
N LYS A 191 12.47 -7.64 -12.44
CA LYS A 191 13.73 -7.53 -11.69
C LYS A 191 13.68 -8.23 -10.33
N ILE A 192 12.52 -8.25 -9.67
CA ILE A 192 12.37 -9.00 -8.40
C ILE A 192 12.64 -10.51 -8.61
N GLY A 193 12.27 -11.07 -9.76
CA GLY A 193 12.49 -12.48 -10.07
C GLY A 193 13.86 -12.79 -10.69
N THR A 194 14.46 -11.84 -11.41
CA THR A 194 15.66 -12.09 -12.22
C THR A 194 16.94 -11.56 -11.59
N GLU A 195 16.88 -10.50 -10.78
CA GLU A 195 18.03 -9.89 -10.13
C GLU A 195 18.11 -10.35 -8.66
N PRO A 196 19.15 -11.10 -8.24
CA PRO A 196 19.22 -11.68 -6.90
C PRO A 196 19.12 -10.66 -5.77
N ASP A 197 19.78 -9.51 -5.92
CA ASP A 197 19.86 -8.46 -4.91
C ASP A 197 18.79 -7.36 -5.07
N TYR A 198 17.91 -7.48 -6.07
CA TYR A 198 16.87 -6.49 -6.28
C TYR A 198 15.69 -6.71 -5.34
N CYS A 199 15.38 -5.64 -4.61
CA CYS A 199 14.24 -5.51 -3.73
C CYS A 199 13.51 -4.20 -4.03
N PHE A 200 12.17 -4.26 -3.95
CA PHE A 200 11.30 -3.10 -4.17
C PHE A 200 10.60 -2.73 -2.86
N PHE A 201 10.82 -1.51 -2.38
CA PHE A 201 10.35 -0.98 -1.11
C PHE A 201 9.33 0.15 -1.31
N PRO A 202 8.60 0.57 -0.26
CA PRO A 202 7.64 1.66 -0.36
C PRO A 202 8.24 2.96 -0.90
N ALA A 203 9.49 3.29 -0.56
CA ALA A 203 10.18 4.48 -1.05
C ALA A 203 10.31 4.50 -2.58
N ASP A 204 10.51 3.35 -3.23
CA ASP A 204 10.68 3.24 -4.69
C ASP A 204 9.45 3.80 -5.43
N PHE A 205 8.23 3.59 -4.92
CA PHE A 205 7.01 4.20 -5.48
C PHE A 205 7.02 5.74 -5.38
N SER A 206 7.50 6.27 -4.26
CA SER A 206 7.52 7.72 -4.03
C SER A 206 8.66 8.42 -4.78
N ALA A 207 9.77 7.72 -5.04
CA ALA A 207 10.92 8.22 -5.77
C ALA A 207 10.74 8.12 -7.28
N SER A 208 10.01 7.11 -7.77
CA SER A 208 9.83 6.86 -9.20
C SER A 208 9.03 7.95 -9.92
N GLU A 209 9.56 8.47 -11.03
CA GLU A 209 8.87 9.47 -11.87
C GLU A 209 7.62 8.93 -12.58
N GLU A 210 7.45 7.62 -12.67
CA GLU A 210 6.28 6.95 -13.26
C GLU A 210 4.99 7.21 -12.46
N PHE A 211 5.12 7.69 -11.22
CA PHE A 211 4.01 7.96 -10.33
C PHE A 211 3.77 9.46 -10.14
N GLU A 212 2.52 9.86 -10.24
CA GLU A 212 2.01 11.09 -9.65
C GLU A 212 1.80 10.89 -8.14
N LYS A 213 2.21 11.88 -7.35
CA LYS A 213 2.11 11.87 -5.89
C LYS A 213 1.01 12.80 -5.44
N ILE A 214 -0.02 12.24 -4.83
CA ILE A 214 -1.20 12.99 -4.37
C ILE A 214 -1.32 12.79 -2.86
N PRO A 215 -1.12 13.84 -2.05
CA PRO A 215 -1.36 13.74 -0.61
C PRO A 215 -2.80 13.32 -0.33
N LEU A 216 -2.99 12.28 0.48
CA LEU A 216 -4.31 11.86 0.93
C LEU A 216 -4.56 12.46 2.33
N PRO A 217 -5.50 13.40 2.49
CA PRO A 217 -5.69 14.04 3.77
C PRO A 217 -6.23 13.04 4.81
N LYS A 218 -6.00 13.35 6.08
CA LYS A 218 -6.49 12.53 7.19
C LYS A 218 -8.00 12.38 7.12
N MET A 219 -8.47 11.13 7.25
CA MET A 219 -9.87 10.83 7.45
C MET A 219 -10.19 10.97 8.94
N LYS A 220 -11.42 11.39 9.26
CA LYS A 220 -11.86 11.60 10.65
C LYS A 220 -13.08 10.76 10.93
N LEU A 221 -13.10 10.06 12.06
CA LEU A 221 -14.32 9.46 12.59
C LEU A 221 -15.33 10.57 12.93
N VAL A 222 -16.60 10.43 12.51
CA VAL A 222 -17.63 11.47 12.69
C VAL A 222 -18.76 11.08 13.65
N GLY A 223 -18.77 9.84 14.18
CA GLY A 223 -19.78 9.43 15.15
C GLY A 223 -19.71 7.94 15.52
N PHE A 224 -20.30 7.62 16.67
CA PHE A 224 -20.62 6.27 17.16
C PHE A 224 -22.11 6.02 17.02
#